data_AF-A0A8T0HYG4-F1
#
_entry.id   AF-A0A8T0HYG4-F1
#
_cell.length_a   1.000
_cell.length_b   1.000
_cell.length_c   1.000
_cell.angle_alpha   90.00
_cell.angle_beta   90.00
_cell.angle_gamma   90.00
#
_symmetry.space_group_name_H-M   'P 1'
#
loop_
_entity.id
_entity.type
_entity.pdbx_description
1 polymer ?
#
loop_
_entity_poly.entity_id
_entity_poly.type
_entity_poly.pdbx_seq_one_letter_code
_entity_poly.pdbx_strand_id
1 'polypeptide(L)'
;MAMTNMVSLGARHRQVVQVAVAISGLLCILGLASRNFTVVPALAQLPAPTVILRANASHPGRQMPETLFGLFFEEINHAGSGGLWAELVQNRGFEAGGANTPSIFDPWYKVGTEAQVIIGTDRSSPFDRNPVALKVEVLCDDDHKGLNFCPKGGVGAANPGFWGMNILAGSKYRVEFWLRSTYSFNLSIAFTSRDGKVLAREYLSVDADANGGWSKQSVVLKAKSTDHYARLSLTSSTKGVFWLDQVSAMPTDTFKGHGFRKELAMMLSDLKPGFLRFPGGCYVEGTRLTNAFRWRDSVGPYENRPGHYGDVWNYWSDDGFGYYEGLQLAEDLGAAPIWVFNNGISHWESVPTEAIGPWVQDVLDGIEFARGPANSTWGAVRAKMGHPEPFRLHHVAIGNEDCWKPFYRGNYMEFYKAIKLMYPDIQMISNCDGSSVPLDHPADYYDFHVYTDPNNLFAMRHQFDFTSRSGPKAFVSEYAVTVNSGHGNLVAALAEGAFLIGIELNSDAVHMASYAPLFVNDNDRRYALT
;
A
#
# COMPACT_ATOMS: atom_id res chain seq x y z
N MET A 1 -39.93 28.40 -28.85
CA MET A 1 -41.11 29.28 -28.93
C MET A 1 -41.24 30.00 -27.60
N ALA A 2 -41.49 31.32 -27.62
CA ALA A 2 -41.98 32.18 -26.53
C ALA A 2 -41.24 32.24 -25.16
N MET A 3 -40.82 33.47 -24.81
CA MET A 3 -40.79 34.02 -23.44
C MET A 3 -42.22 34.01 -22.85
N THR A 4 -42.56 34.25 -21.57
CA THR A 4 -41.93 34.95 -20.41
C THR A 4 -42.55 34.31 -19.13
N ASN A 5 -42.42 34.72 -17.85
CA ASN A 5 -41.99 35.97 -17.18
C ASN A 5 -41.42 35.66 -15.76
N MET A 6 -41.22 36.69 -14.93
CA MET A 6 -40.68 36.62 -13.54
C MET A 6 -41.77 36.75 -12.45
N VAL A 7 -41.44 36.38 -11.19
CA VAL A 7 -41.26 37.29 -10.01
C VAL A 7 -41.36 36.54 -8.66
N SER A 8 -40.52 36.95 -7.70
CA SER A 8 -40.65 36.77 -6.22
C SER A 8 -40.36 35.40 -5.57
N LEU A 9 -39.13 35.21 -5.08
CA LEU A 9 -38.81 35.25 -3.62
C LEU A 9 -37.32 34.96 -3.40
N GLY A 10 -36.49 36.00 -3.32
CA GLY A 10 -35.04 35.89 -3.18
C GLY A 10 -34.44 37.07 -2.41
N ALA A 11 -34.79 37.20 -1.12
CA ALA A 11 -34.30 38.30 -0.29
C ALA A 11 -34.25 37.95 1.22
N ARG A 12 -33.11 37.38 1.66
CA ARG A 12 -32.40 37.72 2.92
C ARG A 12 -31.11 36.88 3.04
N HIS A 13 -30.08 37.48 3.65
CA HIS A 13 -28.80 36.87 4.05
C HIS A 13 -27.77 36.48 2.97
N ARG A 14 -27.47 37.39 2.03
CA ARG A 14 -26.10 37.59 1.49
C ARG A 14 -25.80 39.07 1.26
N GLN A 15 -25.50 39.82 2.32
CA GLN A 15 -24.98 41.20 2.19
C GLN A 15 -24.27 41.72 3.46
N VAL A 16 -23.29 40.96 3.96
CA VAL A 16 -22.23 41.45 4.85
C VAL A 16 -20.93 40.79 4.36
N VAL A 17 -19.76 41.43 4.54
CA VAL A 17 -18.44 40.98 4.06
C VAL A 17 -18.21 41.14 2.53
N GLN A 18 -18.41 42.36 1.99
CA GLN A 18 -17.72 42.76 0.74
C GLN A 18 -17.56 44.29 0.50
N VAL A 19 -17.48 45.11 1.56
CA VAL A 19 -17.32 46.59 1.44
C VAL A 19 -16.19 47.10 2.37
N ALA A 20 -15.00 46.52 2.27
CA ALA A 20 -13.87 46.86 3.16
C ALA A 20 -12.52 47.14 2.44
N VAL A 21 -12.45 47.07 1.11
CA VAL A 21 -11.17 47.14 0.35
C VAL A 21 -11.15 48.25 -0.73
N ALA A 22 -12.23 49.02 -0.90
CA ALA A 22 -12.38 49.95 -2.03
C ALA A 22 -12.36 51.46 -1.68
N ILE A 23 -11.94 51.85 -0.46
CA ILE A 23 -11.83 53.27 -0.06
C ILE A 23 -10.51 53.52 0.69
N SER A 24 -9.39 53.40 -0.01
CA SER A 24 -8.05 53.77 0.49
C SER A 24 -7.21 54.55 -0.52
N GLY A 25 -7.83 55.08 -1.59
CA GLY A 25 -7.13 55.65 -2.73
C GLY A 25 -7.90 56.74 -3.45
N LEU A 26 -8.31 57.80 -2.73
CA LEU A 26 -8.55 59.16 -3.26
C LEU A 26 -8.83 60.12 -2.09
N LEU A 27 -7.81 60.85 -1.62
CA LEU A 27 -7.86 62.14 -0.87
C LEU A 27 -6.50 62.43 -0.22
N CYS A 28 -5.49 62.63 -1.07
CA CYS A 28 -4.24 63.25 -0.69
C CYS A 28 -4.07 64.48 -1.58
N ILE A 29 -4.21 65.69 -0.99
CA ILE A 29 -3.85 67.05 -1.49
C ILE A 29 -4.85 68.09 -0.92
N LEU A 30 -4.30 69.21 -0.43
CA LEU A 30 -4.95 70.44 0.13
C LEU A 30 -5.53 70.37 1.56
N GLY A 31 -5.18 71.38 2.37
CA GLY A 31 -5.92 71.77 3.58
C GLY A 31 -5.12 71.79 4.88
N LEU A 32 -4.47 72.92 5.19
CA LEU A 32 -3.94 73.18 6.54
C LEU A 32 -5.06 73.37 7.58
N ALA A 33 -4.71 73.13 8.85
CA ALA A 33 -5.44 73.53 10.06
C ALA A 33 -6.74 72.77 10.44
N SER A 34 -6.58 71.59 11.06
CA SER A 34 -7.25 71.28 12.36
C SER A 34 -6.63 70.03 13.01
N ARG A 35 -6.36 70.09 14.32
CA ARG A 35 -5.98 68.90 15.11
C ARG A 35 -7.25 68.16 15.56
N ASN A 36 -7.79 67.32 14.69
CA ASN A 36 -8.82 66.35 15.08
C ASN A 36 -8.19 64.97 15.26
N PHE A 37 -8.13 64.49 16.50
CA PHE A 37 -7.83 63.10 16.81
C PHE A 37 -9.02 62.23 16.36
N THR A 38 -8.89 61.54 15.23
CA THR A 38 -9.81 60.46 14.86
C THR A 38 -9.56 59.25 15.77
N VAL A 39 -10.31 59.18 16.87
CA VAL A 39 -10.41 57.96 17.67
C VAL A 39 -11.12 56.90 16.84
N VAL A 40 -10.37 55.95 16.29
CA VAL A 40 -10.94 54.72 15.75
C VAL A 40 -11.50 53.92 16.93
N PRO A 41 -12.82 53.65 17.00
CA PRO A 41 -13.35 52.83 18.07
C PRO A 41 -12.76 51.42 17.94
N ALA A 42 -12.08 50.95 18.99
CA ALA A 42 -11.68 49.55 19.07
C ALA A 42 -12.95 48.69 18.99
N LEU A 43 -13.01 47.81 17.98
CA LEU A 43 -14.05 46.79 17.92
C LEU A 43 -13.92 45.92 19.16
N ALA A 44 -14.86 46.07 20.09
CA ALA A 44 -14.89 45.29 21.32
C ALA A 44 -15.00 43.80 20.96
N GLN A 45 -13.91 43.08 21.16
CA GLN A 45 -13.82 41.66 20.89
C GLN A 45 -14.74 40.96 21.89
N LEU A 46 -15.89 40.46 21.42
CA LEU A 46 -16.86 39.76 22.27
C LEU A 46 -16.12 38.62 23.01
N PRO A 47 -16.33 38.47 24.34
CA PRO A 47 -15.67 37.41 25.08
C PRO A 47 -16.05 36.06 24.49
N ALA A 48 -15.05 35.20 24.29
CA ALA A 48 -15.29 33.87 23.72
C ALA A 48 -16.32 33.11 24.58
N PRO A 49 -17.28 32.39 23.97
CA PRO A 49 -18.31 31.69 24.71
C PRO A 49 -17.67 30.66 25.66
N THR A 50 -18.00 30.76 26.94
CA THR A 50 -17.48 29.83 27.96
C THR A 50 -18.21 28.49 27.85
N VAL A 51 -17.53 27.48 27.31
CA VAL A 51 -18.02 26.10 27.28
C VAL A 51 -17.62 25.41 28.58
N ILE A 52 -18.60 24.88 29.33
CA ILE A 52 -18.36 24.14 30.58
C ILE A 52 -18.53 22.65 30.29
N LEU A 53 -17.42 21.93 30.21
CA LEU A 53 -17.40 20.48 30.02
C LEU A 53 -17.34 19.80 31.40
N ARG A 54 -18.42 19.08 31.78
CA ARG A 54 -18.54 18.42 33.08
C ARG A 54 -18.23 16.92 32.94
N ALA A 55 -17.03 16.50 33.33
CA ALA A 55 -16.67 15.09 33.43
C ALA A 55 -17.19 14.50 34.75
N ASN A 56 -17.86 13.34 34.70
CA ASN A 56 -18.29 12.63 35.91
C ASN A 56 -17.33 11.48 36.22
N ALA A 57 -16.44 11.68 37.19
CA ALA A 57 -15.47 10.67 37.61
C ALA A 57 -16.04 9.60 38.57
N SER A 58 -17.27 9.72 39.07
CA SER A 58 -17.87 8.72 39.99
C SER A 58 -18.49 7.52 39.28
N HIS A 59 -18.64 7.58 37.95
CA HIS A 59 -19.07 6.47 37.12
C HIS A 59 -18.03 6.30 36.00
N PRO A 60 -17.15 5.28 36.08
CA PRO A 60 -16.25 5.00 34.97
C PRO A 60 -17.06 4.73 33.70
N GLY A 61 -16.57 5.26 32.57
CA GLY A 61 -17.19 5.04 31.26
C GLY A 61 -17.12 3.58 30.81
N ARG A 62 -17.63 3.32 29.61
CA ARG A 62 -17.48 2.01 28.96
C ARG A 62 -15.99 1.72 28.78
N GLN A 63 -15.58 0.48 29.03
CA GLN A 63 -14.23 0.05 28.71
C GLN A 63 -14.10 0.00 27.19
N MET A 64 -13.20 0.80 26.63
CA MET A 64 -12.86 0.72 25.21
C MET A 64 -12.02 -0.55 24.98
N PRO A 65 -12.28 -1.33 23.91
CA PRO A 65 -11.44 -2.45 23.57
C PRO A 65 -10.07 -1.96 23.09
N GLU A 66 -9.00 -2.72 23.38
CA GLU A 66 -7.65 -2.39 22.92
C GLU A 66 -7.53 -2.39 21.39
N THR A 67 -8.46 -3.07 20.71
CA THR A 67 -8.62 -3.10 19.25
C THR A 67 -9.39 -1.92 18.66
N LEU A 68 -9.84 -0.93 19.46
CA LEU A 68 -10.76 0.10 18.96
C LEU A 68 -10.20 0.89 17.77
N PHE A 69 -8.89 1.15 17.75
CA PHE A 69 -8.21 1.82 16.65
C PHE A 69 -7.09 0.95 16.09
N GLY A 70 -7.02 0.85 14.77
CA GLY A 70 -6.01 0.07 14.07
C GLY A 70 -5.76 0.57 12.66
N LEU A 71 -5.03 -0.23 11.89
CA LEU A 71 -4.61 0.09 10.54
C LEU A 71 -5.38 -0.72 9.51
N PHE A 72 -5.69 -0.08 8.39
CA PHE A 72 -6.08 -0.74 7.16
C PHE A 72 -4.89 -0.72 6.18
N PHE A 73 -4.60 -1.84 5.52
CA PHE A 73 -3.59 -1.90 4.47
C PHE A 73 -4.10 -2.69 3.26
N GLU A 74 -3.97 -2.08 2.09
CA GLU A 74 -4.02 -2.73 0.79
C GLU A 74 -2.92 -2.16 -0.12
N GLU A 75 -2.61 -2.83 -1.24
CA GLU A 75 -1.66 -2.35 -2.23
C GLU A 75 -2.31 -1.31 -3.17
N ILE A 76 -2.62 -0.14 -2.60
CA ILE A 76 -3.16 1.05 -3.27
C ILE A 76 -2.11 2.16 -3.27
N ASN A 77 -2.07 3.03 -4.29
CA ASN A 77 -1.17 4.21 -4.33
C ASN A 77 0.32 3.89 -4.10
N HIS A 78 0.80 2.69 -4.44
CA HIS A 78 2.13 2.19 -4.08
C HIS A 78 2.39 2.17 -2.56
N ALA A 79 1.38 1.80 -1.76
CA ALA A 79 1.47 1.69 -0.31
C ALA A 79 2.39 0.57 0.17
N GLY A 80 2.48 -0.55 -0.55
CA GLY A 80 3.47 -1.61 -0.33
C GLY A 80 4.67 -1.42 -1.26
N SER A 81 4.45 -1.75 -2.53
CA SER A 81 5.41 -1.77 -3.64
C SER A 81 5.80 -0.36 -4.05
N GLY A 82 6.87 0.16 -3.44
CA GLY A 82 7.29 1.55 -3.58
C GLY A 82 6.98 2.42 -2.36
N GLY A 83 6.28 1.87 -1.37
CA GLY A 83 5.90 2.49 -0.10
C GLY A 83 6.53 1.77 1.08
N LEU A 84 5.73 1.05 1.86
CA LEU A 84 6.13 0.41 3.12
C LEU A 84 7.13 -0.75 2.92
N TRP A 85 7.12 -1.43 1.78
CA TRP A 85 8.11 -2.46 1.45
C TRP A 85 9.43 -1.83 1.01
N ALA A 86 10.57 -2.30 1.54
CA ALA A 86 11.86 -1.65 1.31
C ALA A 86 12.57 -2.04 0.00
N GLU A 87 11.92 -2.79 -0.88
CA GLU A 87 12.39 -2.98 -2.25
C GLU A 87 12.48 -1.62 -2.97
N LEU A 88 13.61 -1.41 -3.65
CA LEU A 88 13.89 -0.21 -4.44
C LEU A 88 13.73 -0.47 -5.94
N VAL A 89 13.82 -1.73 -6.39
CA VAL A 89 13.70 -2.11 -7.80
C VAL A 89 12.24 -2.37 -8.17
N GLN A 90 11.71 -1.61 -9.11
CA GLN A 90 10.39 -1.90 -9.70
C GLN A 90 10.52 -2.94 -10.82
N ASN A 91 9.56 -3.85 -10.96
CA ASN A 91 9.59 -4.94 -11.95
C ASN A 91 10.87 -5.79 -11.86
N ARG A 92 11.17 -6.27 -10.64
CA ARG A 92 12.37 -7.04 -10.28
C ARG A 92 12.56 -8.34 -11.06
N GLY A 93 11.46 -9.00 -11.43
CA GLY A 93 11.43 -10.29 -12.12
C GLY A 93 10.94 -10.22 -13.57
N PHE A 94 10.75 -9.03 -14.14
CA PHE A 94 10.33 -8.83 -15.54
C PHE A 94 8.95 -9.42 -15.94
N GLU A 95 8.18 -9.94 -14.98
CA GLU A 95 6.84 -10.54 -15.18
C GLU A 95 5.72 -9.53 -15.46
N ALA A 96 5.98 -8.21 -15.36
CA ALA A 96 4.93 -7.19 -15.46
C ALA A 96 4.22 -7.09 -16.82
N GLY A 97 4.75 -7.71 -17.88
CA GLY A 97 4.05 -7.89 -19.16
C GLY A 97 3.09 -9.08 -19.23
N GLY A 98 3.00 -9.87 -18.16
CA GLY A 98 2.25 -11.13 -18.11
C GLY A 98 2.78 -12.16 -19.12
N ALA A 99 1.89 -13.01 -19.63
CA ALA A 99 2.25 -14.12 -20.53
C ALA A 99 2.76 -13.71 -21.94
N ASN A 100 2.96 -12.41 -22.21
CA ASN A 100 3.47 -11.91 -23.49
C ASN A 100 4.96 -12.23 -23.67
N THR A 101 5.43 -12.29 -24.92
CA THR A 101 6.86 -12.47 -25.22
C THR A 101 7.25 -11.64 -26.46
N PRO A 102 8.18 -10.68 -26.34
CA PRO A 102 8.80 -10.21 -25.09
C PRO A 102 7.77 -9.68 -24.08
N SER A 103 8.11 -9.80 -22.79
CA SER A 103 7.38 -9.17 -21.69
C SER A 103 7.72 -7.67 -21.63
N ILE A 104 6.95 -6.93 -20.83
CA ILE A 104 7.22 -5.52 -20.53
C ILE A 104 8.28 -5.48 -19.44
N PHE A 105 9.45 -4.91 -19.77
CA PHE A 105 10.52 -4.68 -18.82
C PHE A 105 10.48 -3.27 -18.19
N ASP A 106 9.52 -2.41 -18.51
CA ASP A 106 9.36 -1.10 -17.87
C ASP A 106 9.31 -1.25 -16.33
N PRO A 107 9.96 -0.35 -15.55
CA PRO A 107 10.63 0.88 -15.98
C PRO A 107 12.12 0.70 -16.31
N TRP A 108 12.61 -0.52 -16.54
CA TRP A 108 14.01 -0.76 -16.89
C TRP A 108 14.35 -0.11 -18.23
N TYR A 109 15.56 0.44 -18.33
CA TYR A 109 16.03 1.04 -19.58
C TYR A 109 17.52 0.84 -19.79
N LYS A 110 17.91 0.99 -21.05
CA LYS A 110 19.27 0.81 -21.55
C LYS A 110 20.20 1.95 -21.14
N VAL A 111 21.37 1.60 -20.63
CA VAL A 111 22.49 2.50 -20.37
C VAL A 111 23.46 2.38 -21.54
N GLY A 112 23.38 3.28 -22.52
CA GLY A 112 24.18 3.24 -23.75
C GLY A 112 23.32 3.43 -25.00
N THR A 113 23.97 3.55 -26.16
CA THR A 113 23.29 3.71 -27.46
C THR A 113 22.90 2.36 -28.09
N GLU A 114 22.02 2.35 -29.10
CA GLU A 114 21.70 1.13 -29.89
C GLU A 114 22.93 0.46 -30.53
N ALA A 115 23.96 1.23 -30.88
CA ALA A 115 25.21 0.66 -31.40
C ALA A 115 25.99 -0.12 -30.33
N GLN A 116 25.83 0.23 -29.06
CA GLN A 116 26.65 -0.28 -27.95
C GLN A 116 25.94 -1.36 -27.12
N VAL A 117 24.62 -1.30 -26.96
CA VAL A 117 23.86 -2.27 -26.15
C VAL A 117 22.43 -2.45 -26.65
N ILE A 118 21.99 -3.71 -26.71
CA ILE A 118 20.59 -4.09 -26.89
C ILE A 118 20.11 -4.75 -25.59
N ILE A 119 18.89 -4.43 -25.16
CA ILE A 119 18.22 -5.10 -24.05
C ILE A 119 16.83 -5.56 -24.49
N GLY A 120 16.34 -6.64 -23.88
CA GLY A 120 14.99 -7.15 -24.09
C GLY A 120 14.77 -8.41 -23.26
N THR A 121 13.52 -8.87 -23.14
CA THR A 121 13.20 -10.05 -22.33
C THR A 121 13.01 -11.30 -23.20
N ASP A 122 13.43 -12.45 -22.67
CA ASP A 122 13.06 -13.77 -23.19
C ASP A 122 12.60 -14.69 -22.04
N ARG A 123 12.12 -15.89 -22.36
CA ARG A 123 11.65 -16.88 -21.39
C ARG A 123 12.75 -17.87 -21.00
N SER A 124 13.87 -17.37 -20.50
CA SER A 124 15.06 -18.18 -20.18
C SER A 124 15.41 -18.28 -18.70
N SER A 125 14.60 -17.68 -17.80
CA SER A 125 14.76 -17.83 -16.35
C SER A 125 14.64 -19.31 -15.92
N PRO A 126 15.35 -19.76 -14.85
CA PRO A 126 15.24 -21.13 -14.37
C PRO A 126 13.99 -21.37 -13.50
N PHE A 127 13.11 -20.38 -13.30
CA PHE A 127 11.95 -20.49 -12.42
C PHE A 127 10.65 -20.72 -13.21
N ASP A 128 10.01 -21.87 -13.00
CA ASP A 128 8.77 -22.25 -13.71
C ASP A 128 7.63 -21.22 -13.55
N ARG A 129 7.59 -20.54 -12.40
CA ARG A 129 6.57 -19.52 -12.07
C ARG A 129 6.92 -18.12 -12.55
N ASN A 130 8.21 -17.83 -12.66
CA ASN A 130 8.76 -16.53 -13.04
C ASN A 130 9.71 -16.75 -14.25
N PRO A 131 9.17 -17.14 -15.43
CA PRO A 131 9.98 -17.62 -16.54
C PRO A 131 10.71 -16.52 -17.31
N VAL A 132 10.44 -15.24 -17.05
CA VAL A 132 10.98 -14.11 -17.81
C VAL A 132 12.36 -13.70 -17.28
N ALA A 133 13.30 -13.44 -18.19
CA ALA A 133 14.60 -12.90 -17.88
C ALA A 133 14.95 -11.72 -18.80
N LEU A 134 15.70 -10.75 -18.29
CA LEU A 134 16.25 -9.64 -19.08
C LEU A 134 17.57 -10.06 -19.74
N LYS A 135 17.55 -10.24 -21.05
CA LYS A 135 18.74 -10.40 -21.89
C LYS A 135 19.40 -9.03 -22.11
N VAL A 136 20.71 -8.96 -21.88
CA VAL A 136 21.57 -7.81 -22.15
C VAL A 136 22.68 -8.21 -23.11
N GLU A 137 22.71 -7.58 -24.28
CA GLU A 137 23.68 -7.84 -25.34
C GLU A 137 24.57 -6.61 -25.55
N VAL A 138 25.81 -6.71 -25.06
CA VAL A 138 26.84 -5.67 -25.17
C VAL A 138 27.57 -5.86 -26.48
N LEU A 139 27.49 -4.83 -27.34
CA LEU A 139 28.01 -4.83 -28.70
C LEU A 139 29.36 -4.11 -28.84
N CYS A 140 29.69 -3.25 -27.87
CA CYS A 140 30.95 -2.52 -27.77
C CYS A 140 32.01 -3.30 -26.97
N ASP A 141 33.26 -2.85 -27.04
CA ASP A 141 34.35 -3.35 -26.19
C ASP A 141 35.24 -2.17 -25.69
N ASP A 142 36.12 -2.44 -24.72
CA ASP A 142 37.06 -1.47 -24.13
C ASP A 142 38.44 -1.48 -24.82
N ASP A 143 38.55 -2.15 -25.98
CA ASP A 143 39.82 -2.34 -26.70
C ASP A 143 40.42 -1.05 -27.32
N HIS A 144 39.64 0.04 -27.32
CA HIS A 144 39.90 1.33 -27.96
C HIS A 144 40.30 1.23 -29.46
N LYS A 145 39.91 0.16 -30.15
CA LYS A 145 40.35 -0.21 -31.51
C LYS A 145 39.18 -0.52 -32.44
N GLY A 146 38.22 0.39 -32.51
CA GLY A 146 37.14 0.32 -33.49
C GLY A 146 36.19 1.50 -33.42
N LEU A 147 35.14 1.46 -34.24
CA LEU A 147 34.06 2.45 -34.21
C LEU A 147 33.05 2.23 -33.07
N ASN A 148 33.13 1.10 -32.36
CA ASN A 148 32.14 0.71 -31.34
C ASN A 148 32.80 0.51 -29.97
N PHE A 149 33.31 1.60 -29.39
CA PHE A 149 33.94 1.60 -28.07
C PHE A 149 32.90 1.71 -26.95
N CYS A 150 33.14 1.06 -25.81
CA CYS A 150 32.32 1.26 -24.62
C CYS A 150 32.67 2.57 -23.91
N PRO A 151 31.68 3.34 -23.42
CA PRO A 151 31.92 4.57 -22.70
C PRO A 151 32.47 4.27 -21.29
N LYS A 152 33.13 5.25 -20.67
CA LYS A 152 33.65 5.11 -19.30
C LYS A 152 32.50 4.82 -18.32
N GLY A 153 32.51 3.64 -17.71
CA GLY A 153 31.44 3.13 -16.85
C GLY A 153 30.63 1.98 -17.45
N GLY A 154 30.88 1.63 -18.72
CA GLY A 154 30.23 0.53 -19.43
C GLY A 154 28.83 0.85 -19.94
N VAL A 155 28.22 -0.16 -20.55
CA VAL A 155 26.82 -0.16 -21.01
C VAL A 155 26.06 -1.33 -20.43
N GLY A 156 24.73 -1.28 -20.43
CA GLY A 156 23.90 -2.32 -19.83
C GLY A 156 22.47 -1.85 -19.57
N ALA A 157 21.94 -2.18 -18.39
CA ALA A 157 20.58 -1.84 -17.97
C ALA A 157 20.57 -1.04 -16.66
N ALA A 158 19.53 -0.23 -16.46
CA ALA A 158 19.27 0.51 -15.23
C ALA A 158 17.79 0.45 -14.85
N ASN A 159 17.53 0.52 -13.55
CA ASN A 159 16.19 0.63 -12.98
C ASN A 159 16.11 1.93 -12.16
N PRO A 160 15.15 2.83 -12.44
CA PRO A 160 14.98 4.08 -11.71
C PRO A 160 14.36 3.90 -10.31
N GLY A 161 13.85 2.71 -10.00
CA GLY A 161 12.98 2.47 -8.86
C GLY A 161 11.66 3.21 -8.98
N PHE A 162 11.01 3.39 -7.84
CA PHE A 162 9.71 4.06 -7.72
C PHE A 162 9.89 5.59 -7.77
N TRP A 163 10.03 6.13 -8.98
CA TRP A 163 10.36 7.55 -9.32
C TRP A 163 11.74 8.05 -8.84
N GLY A 164 12.46 7.22 -8.11
CA GLY A 164 13.81 7.44 -7.61
C GLY A 164 14.13 6.42 -6.52
N MET A 165 15.42 6.10 -6.37
CA MET A 165 15.91 5.33 -5.24
C MET A 165 16.46 6.28 -4.17
N ASN A 166 15.94 6.19 -2.94
CA ASN A 166 16.39 6.98 -1.80
C ASN A 166 17.71 6.43 -1.23
N ILE A 167 18.83 6.85 -1.82
CA ILE A 167 20.17 6.42 -1.44
C ILE A 167 20.77 7.42 -0.46
N LEU A 168 21.08 6.97 0.76
CA LEU A 168 21.56 7.80 1.86
C LEU A 168 23.05 7.57 2.13
N ALA A 169 23.83 8.64 2.32
CA ALA A 169 25.26 8.56 2.61
C ALA A 169 25.55 7.69 3.85
N GLY A 170 26.52 6.78 3.74
CA GLY A 170 26.92 5.88 4.82
C GLY A 170 26.09 4.58 4.92
N SER A 171 24.84 4.60 4.43
CA SER A 171 23.96 3.43 4.42
C SER A 171 24.48 2.31 3.52
N LYS A 172 24.04 1.10 3.84
CA LYS A 172 24.35 -0.13 3.09
C LYS A 172 23.08 -0.68 2.48
N TYR A 173 23.21 -1.19 1.27
CA TYR A 173 22.13 -1.78 0.49
C TYR A 173 22.61 -3.12 -0.04
N ARG A 174 21.80 -4.17 0.13
CA ARG A 174 22.06 -5.48 -0.46
C ARG A 174 21.39 -5.48 -1.83
N VAL A 175 22.18 -5.73 -2.87
CA VAL A 175 21.71 -5.99 -4.23
C VAL A 175 21.84 -7.49 -4.47
N GLU A 176 20.73 -8.15 -4.75
CA GLU A 176 20.69 -9.57 -5.11
C GLU A 176 20.08 -9.74 -6.50
N PHE A 177 20.56 -10.72 -7.26
CA PHE A 177 20.03 -11.04 -8.59
C PHE A 177 20.46 -12.43 -9.00
N TRP A 178 19.75 -13.02 -9.95
CA TRP A 178 20.20 -14.19 -10.67
C TRP A 178 20.87 -13.76 -11.97
N LEU A 179 21.96 -14.45 -12.31
CA LEU A 179 22.83 -14.13 -13.45
C LEU A 179 23.17 -15.39 -14.24
N ARG A 180 23.11 -15.26 -15.56
CA ARG A 180 23.64 -16.23 -16.54
C ARG A 180 24.51 -15.52 -17.58
N SER A 181 25.63 -16.13 -17.95
CA SER A 181 26.54 -15.59 -18.98
C SER A 181 27.22 -16.71 -19.77
N THR A 182 27.42 -16.48 -21.06
CA THR A 182 28.18 -17.38 -21.96
C THR A 182 29.66 -17.01 -22.07
N TYR A 183 30.12 -16.02 -21.31
CA TYR A 183 31.48 -15.47 -21.35
C TYR A 183 31.87 -14.89 -19.98
N SER A 184 33.18 -14.85 -19.69
CA SER A 184 33.68 -14.20 -18.48
C SER A 184 33.78 -12.68 -18.66
N PHE A 185 33.34 -11.91 -17.67
CA PHE A 185 33.39 -10.45 -17.69
C PHE A 185 33.34 -9.85 -16.27
N ASN A 186 33.55 -8.53 -16.17
CA ASN A 186 33.31 -7.80 -14.91
C ASN A 186 32.03 -6.97 -15.01
N LEU A 187 31.05 -7.30 -14.18
CA LEU A 187 29.81 -6.54 -14.03
C LEU A 187 30.02 -5.42 -13.00
N SER A 188 29.80 -4.17 -13.39
CA SER A 188 29.69 -3.02 -12.49
C SER A 188 28.26 -2.92 -11.97
N ILE A 189 28.06 -3.11 -10.67
CA ILE A 189 26.78 -2.88 -9.98
C ILE A 189 26.91 -1.55 -9.22
N ALA A 190 26.10 -0.55 -9.57
CA ALA A 190 26.23 0.79 -9.02
C ALA A 190 24.90 1.50 -8.78
N PHE A 191 24.84 2.31 -7.73
CA PHE A 191 23.84 3.38 -7.64
C PHE A 191 24.40 4.65 -8.26
N THR A 192 23.63 5.26 -9.15
CA THR A 192 24.00 6.51 -9.83
C THR A 192 22.91 7.56 -9.72
N SER A 193 23.31 8.81 -9.54
CA SER A 193 22.47 10.00 -9.69
C SER A 193 22.01 10.19 -11.14
N ARG A 194 20.96 10.99 -11.36
CA ARG A 194 20.46 11.31 -12.72
C ARG A 194 21.49 12.01 -13.61
N ASP A 195 22.46 12.73 -13.01
CA ASP A 195 23.59 13.39 -13.69
C ASP A 195 24.76 12.44 -13.99
N GLY A 196 24.66 11.16 -13.61
CA GLY A 196 25.72 10.15 -13.78
C GLY A 196 26.73 10.08 -12.63
N LYS A 197 26.61 10.90 -11.57
CA LYS A 197 27.45 10.78 -10.38
C LYS A 197 27.27 9.41 -9.72
N VAL A 198 28.37 8.78 -9.32
CA VAL A 198 28.37 7.45 -8.70
C VAL A 198 28.26 7.58 -7.19
N LEU A 199 27.21 7.00 -6.61
CA LEU A 199 26.91 7.03 -5.17
C LEU A 199 27.51 5.84 -4.45
N ALA A 200 27.39 4.65 -5.06
CA ALA A 200 28.04 3.41 -4.66
C ALA A 200 28.38 2.61 -5.92
N ARG A 201 29.45 1.81 -5.88
CA ARG A 201 29.76 0.81 -6.90
C ARG A 201 30.56 -0.33 -6.27
N GLU A 202 30.24 -1.54 -6.69
CA GLU A 202 31.12 -2.70 -6.58
C GLU A 202 31.27 -3.36 -7.97
N TYR A 203 32.27 -4.22 -8.11
CA TYR A 203 32.50 -5.02 -9.31
C TYR A 203 32.39 -6.50 -8.97
N LEU A 204 31.65 -7.24 -9.79
CA LEU A 204 31.53 -8.70 -9.72
C LEU A 204 32.25 -9.30 -10.93
N SER A 205 33.25 -10.13 -10.67
CA SER A 205 33.82 -11.00 -11.71
C SER A 205 32.86 -12.17 -11.94
N VAL A 206 32.47 -12.33 -13.20
CA VAL A 206 31.52 -13.35 -13.67
C VAL A 206 32.30 -14.30 -14.56
N ASP A 207 32.14 -15.60 -14.32
CA ASP A 207 32.75 -16.65 -15.15
C ASP A 207 31.77 -17.19 -16.18
N ALA A 208 32.29 -17.53 -17.37
CA ALA A 208 31.54 -18.20 -18.42
C ALA A 208 30.94 -19.53 -17.92
N ASP A 209 29.65 -19.76 -18.20
CA ASP A 209 28.93 -21.01 -17.88
C ASP A 209 29.00 -21.45 -16.41
N ALA A 210 29.27 -20.51 -15.48
CA ALA A 210 29.34 -20.77 -14.05
C ALA A 210 28.06 -21.47 -13.55
N ASN A 211 28.24 -22.61 -12.88
CA ASN A 211 27.17 -23.47 -12.37
C ASN A 211 26.17 -23.98 -13.43
N GLY A 212 26.57 -24.09 -14.71
CA GLY A 212 25.77 -24.76 -15.74
C GLY A 212 24.55 -23.99 -16.23
N GLY A 213 24.50 -22.67 -15.99
CA GLY A 213 23.42 -21.81 -16.49
C GLY A 213 23.26 -20.57 -15.63
N TRP A 214 22.48 -20.69 -14.55
CA TRP A 214 22.06 -19.58 -13.71
C TRP A 214 22.66 -19.67 -12.29
N SER A 215 23.02 -18.52 -11.73
CA SER A 215 23.60 -18.42 -10.38
C SER A 215 23.06 -17.20 -9.63
N LYS A 216 22.76 -17.36 -8.33
CA LYS A 216 22.39 -16.23 -7.47
C LYS A 216 23.64 -15.46 -7.04
N GLN A 217 23.59 -14.14 -7.19
CA GLN A 217 24.62 -13.18 -6.81
C GLN A 217 24.09 -12.28 -5.68
N SER A 218 24.97 -11.87 -4.77
CA SER A 218 24.62 -10.99 -3.64
C SER A 218 25.79 -10.06 -3.33
N VAL A 219 25.58 -8.75 -3.42
CA VAL A 219 26.62 -7.72 -3.27
C VAL A 219 26.09 -6.62 -2.33
N VAL A 220 26.94 -6.11 -1.43
CA VAL A 220 26.55 -5.02 -0.51
C VAL A 220 27.19 -3.72 -0.96
N LEU A 221 26.37 -2.81 -1.48
CA LEU A 221 26.77 -1.46 -1.86
C LEU A 221 26.74 -0.54 -0.64
N LYS A 222 27.86 0.13 -0.31
CA LYS A 222 27.90 1.21 0.67
C LYS A 222 27.90 2.58 -0.01
N ALA A 223 26.89 3.39 0.25
CA ALA A 223 26.73 4.71 -0.33
C ALA A 223 27.73 5.73 0.24
N LYS A 224 28.37 6.50 -0.65
CA LYS A 224 29.35 7.54 -0.33
C LYS A 224 28.74 8.95 -0.26
N SER A 225 27.57 9.16 -0.87
CA SER A 225 26.80 10.40 -0.80
C SER A 225 25.31 10.13 -0.96
N THR A 226 24.49 11.06 -0.48
CA THR A 226 23.02 11.01 -0.60
C THR A 226 22.53 11.46 -1.98
N ASP A 227 21.51 10.81 -2.49
CA ASP A 227 20.63 11.27 -3.59
C ASP A 227 19.26 10.58 -3.44
N HIS A 228 18.17 11.33 -3.57
CA HIS A 228 16.81 10.84 -3.42
C HIS A 228 16.19 10.34 -4.74
N TYR A 229 16.85 10.60 -5.87
CA TYR A 229 16.38 10.29 -7.21
C TYR A 229 17.37 9.41 -7.99
N ALA A 230 18.14 8.60 -7.27
CA ALA A 230 19.12 7.69 -7.85
C ALA A 230 18.46 6.55 -8.63
N ARG A 231 19.29 5.81 -9.38
CA ARG A 231 18.93 4.57 -10.07
C ARG A 231 19.95 3.47 -9.75
N LEU A 232 19.54 2.22 -9.82
CA LEU A 232 20.45 1.07 -9.92
C LEU A 232 20.92 0.94 -11.37
N SER A 233 22.17 0.58 -11.59
CA SER A 233 22.73 0.31 -12.92
C SER A 233 23.63 -0.92 -12.87
N LEU A 234 23.43 -1.83 -13.82
CA LEU A 234 24.20 -3.05 -14.03
C LEU A 234 24.84 -2.95 -15.43
N THR A 235 26.15 -2.68 -15.47
CA THR A 235 26.87 -2.36 -16.72
C THR A 235 28.15 -3.19 -16.89
N SER A 236 28.51 -3.46 -18.14
CA SER A 236 29.76 -4.11 -18.55
C SER A 236 30.46 -3.26 -19.62
N SER A 237 31.78 -3.39 -19.72
CA SER A 237 32.56 -2.86 -20.85
C SER A 237 33.11 -3.97 -21.77
N THR A 238 32.77 -5.23 -21.49
CA THR A 238 33.20 -6.40 -22.26
C THR A 238 32.07 -6.83 -23.19
N LYS A 239 32.41 -7.06 -24.46
CA LYS A 239 31.47 -7.51 -25.49
C LYS A 239 30.92 -8.92 -25.20
N GLY A 240 29.61 -9.10 -25.27
CA GLY A 240 28.97 -10.42 -25.09
C GLY A 240 27.51 -10.34 -24.61
N VAL A 241 26.93 -11.49 -24.27
CA VAL A 241 25.52 -11.62 -23.87
C VAL A 241 25.41 -12.23 -22.48
N PHE A 242 24.67 -11.56 -21.60
CA PHE A 242 24.30 -12.07 -20.28
C PHE A 242 22.80 -11.85 -20.00
N TRP A 243 22.26 -12.58 -19.04
CA TRP A 243 20.87 -12.48 -18.61
C TRP A 243 20.80 -12.17 -17.12
N LEU A 244 19.84 -11.33 -16.74
CA LEU A 244 19.50 -10.96 -15.37
C LEU A 244 18.07 -11.40 -15.05
N ASP A 245 17.84 -11.87 -13.84
CA ASP A 245 16.50 -12.12 -13.28
C ASP A 245 16.47 -11.82 -11.77
N GLN A 246 15.28 -11.58 -11.22
CA GLN A 246 14.99 -11.37 -9.80
C GLN A 246 15.92 -10.34 -9.14
N VAL A 247 16.11 -9.20 -9.82
CA VAL A 247 17.01 -8.15 -9.36
C VAL A 247 16.33 -7.36 -8.25
N SER A 248 16.87 -7.47 -7.04
CA SER A 248 16.41 -6.81 -5.83
C SER A 248 17.47 -5.84 -5.31
N ALA A 249 17.06 -4.71 -4.75
CA ALA A 249 17.94 -3.83 -4.00
C ALA A 249 17.23 -3.28 -2.75
N MET A 250 17.60 -3.79 -1.58
CA MET A 250 17.00 -3.38 -0.30
C MET A 250 18.05 -2.75 0.63
N PRO A 251 17.71 -1.76 1.47
CA PRO A 251 18.58 -1.32 2.56
C PRO A 251 18.83 -2.49 3.53
N THR A 252 20.02 -2.57 4.13
CA THR A 252 20.31 -3.63 5.12
C THR A 252 19.79 -3.32 6.52
N ASP A 253 19.28 -2.10 6.75
CA ASP A 253 18.67 -1.63 8.00
C ASP A 253 17.18 -1.37 7.74
N THR A 254 16.39 -2.45 7.71
CA THR A 254 14.92 -2.43 7.62
C THR A 254 14.29 -2.47 9.00
N PHE A 255 13.00 -2.16 9.12
CA PHE A 255 12.28 -2.25 10.39
C PHE A 255 12.41 -3.67 10.96
N LYS A 256 13.02 -3.77 12.15
CA LYS A 256 13.37 -5.03 12.84
C LYS A 256 14.16 -6.07 12.03
N GLY A 257 14.64 -5.73 10.83
CA GLY A 257 15.26 -6.67 9.89
C GLY A 257 14.27 -7.42 8.98
N HIS A 258 12.96 -7.13 9.05
CA HIS A 258 11.90 -7.88 8.38
C HIS A 258 11.44 -7.30 7.03
N GLY A 259 12.26 -6.42 6.41
CA GLY A 259 12.04 -5.98 5.02
C GLY A 259 11.25 -4.69 4.82
N PHE A 260 10.62 -4.13 5.86
CA PHE A 260 9.87 -2.87 5.75
C PHE A 260 10.78 -1.62 5.83
N ARG A 261 10.36 -0.54 5.17
CA ARG A 261 10.99 0.78 5.28
C ARG A 261 10.86 1.29 6.71
N LYS A 262 12.01 1.55 7.31
CA LYS A 262 12.15 1.79 8.75
C LYS A 262 11.37 3.02 9.18
N GLU A 263 11.46 4.10 8.42
CA GLU A 263 10.77 5.37 8.65
C GLU A 263 9.23 5.23 8.60
N LEU A 264 8.70 4.51 7.61
CA LEU A 264 7.25 4.34 7.47
C LEU A 264 6.69 3.37 8.53
N ALA A 265 7.38 2.27 8.79
CA ALA A 265 6.97 1.32 9.83
C ALA A 265 7.06 1.90 11.25
N MET A 266 8.01 2.81 11.51
CA MET A 266 8.05 3.57 12.77
C MET A 266 6.84 4.51 12.89
N MET A 267 6.42 5.21 11.82
CA MET A 267 5.19 6.01 11.86
C MET A 267 3.96 5.15 12.19
N LEU A 268 3.87 3.94 11.64
CA LEU A 268 2.81 2.99 11.99
C LEU A 268 2.88 2.55 13.46
N SER A 269 4.09 2.32 13.98
CA SER A 269 4.30 1.93 15.38
C SER A 269 3.92 3.06 16.35
N ASP A 270 4.18 4.31 15.99
CA ASP A 270 3.84 5.49 16.81
C ASP A 270 2.33 5.72 16.92
N LEU A 271 1.53 5.23 15.96
CA LEU A 271 0.06 5.20 16.04
C LEU A 271 -0.47 4.19 17.08
N LYS A 272 0.36 3.25 17.54
CA LYS A 272 0.03 2.18 18.51
C LYS A 272 -1.24 1.40 18.16
N PRO A 273 -1.32 0.82 16.95
CA PRO A 273 -2.53 0.18 16.47
C PRO A 273 -2.84 -1.12 17.23
N GLY A 274 -4.11 -1.30 17.60
CA GLY A 274 -4.58 -2.55 18.20
C GLY A 274 -4.74 -3.69 17.18
N PHE A 275 -4.90 -3.37 15.89
CA PHE A 275 -5.00 -4.34 14.79
C PHE A 275 -4.40 -3.84 13.48
N LEU A 276 -4.16 -4.77 12.55
CA LEU A 276 -3.83 -4.52 11.14
C LEU A 276 -4.76 -5.36 10.25
N ARG A 277 -5.64 -4.72 9.47
CA ARG A 277 -6.47 -5.34 8.42
C ARG A 277 -5.68 -5.36 7.11
N PHE A 278 -5.39 -6.55 6.58
CA PHE A 278 -4.60 -6.73 5.37
C PHE A 278 -4.93 -8.05 4.65
N PRO A 279 -4.54 -8.22 3.36
CA PRO A 279 -4.18 -7.18 2.40
C PRO A 279 -5.49 -6.71 1.74
N GLY A 280 -6.25 -5.91 2.47
CA GLY A 280 -7.70 -5.77 2.32
C GLY A 280 -8.14 -4.93 1.12
N GLY A 281 -9.35 -4.36 1.23
CA GLY A 281 -9.91 -3.53 0.19
C GLY A 281 -10.08 -4.30 -1.12
N CYS A 282 -10.20 -3.55 -2.21
CA CYS A 282 -10.46 -4.09 -3.54
C CYS A 282 -9.28 -4.92 -4.10
N TYR A 283 -8.07 -4.75 -3.56
CA TYR A 283 -6.90 -5.56 -3.95
C TYR A 283 -7.10 -7.08 -3.71
N VAL A 284 -7.86 -7.48 -2.68
CA VAL A 284 -8.16 -8.91 -2.42
C VAL A 284 -9.20 -9.49 -3.39
N GLU A 285 -10.05 -8.64 -3.96
CA GLU A 285 -11.11 -8.99 -4.91
C GLU A 285 -10.57 -9.10 -6.34
N GLY A 286 -9.74 -8.13 -6.73
CA GLY A 286 -9.46 -7.83 -8.12
C GLY A 286 -10.69 -7.29 -8.87
N THR A 287 -10.44 -6.69 -10.02
CA THR A 287 -11.51 -6.42 -11.00
C THR A 287 -11.99 -7.73 -11.61
N ARG A 288 -11.07 -8.68 -11.81
CA ARG A 288 -11.35 -10.09 -12.19
C ARG A 288 -10.68 -11.05 -11.21
N LEU A 289 -11.27 -12.23 -11.03
CA LEU A 289 -10.74 -13.29 -10.16
C LEU A 289 -9.36 -13.80 -10.60
N THR A 290 -9.00 -13.64 -11.87
CA THR A 290 -7.65 -13.95 -12.40
C THR A 290 -6.56 -13.03 -11.87
N ASN A 291 -6.94 -11.84 -11.40
CA ASN A 291 -6.06 -10.79 -10.89
C ASN A 291 -6.28 -10.51 -9.38
N ALA A 292 -7.10 -11.33 -8.71
CA ALA A 292 -7.29 -11.26 -7.26
C ALA A 292 -6.03 -11.74 -6.53
N PHE A 293 -5.61 -11.05 -5.47
CA PHE A 293 -4.48 -11.47 -4.63
C PHE A 293 -4.63 -12.93 -4.14
N ARG A 294 -3.56 -13.72 -4.30
CA ARG A 294 -3.49 -15.12 -3.86
C ARG A 294 -2.39 -15.28 -2.80
N TRP A 295 -2.78 -15.51 -1.55
CA TRP A 295 -1.84 -15.61 -0.42
C TRP A 295 -0.75 -16.66 -0.68
N ARG A 296 -1.10 -17.81 -1.28
CA ARG A 296 -0.22 -18.93 -1.64
C ARG A 296 0.87 -18.54 -2.63
N ASP A 297 0.61 -17.53 -3.45
CA ASP A 297 1.53 -17.03 -4.48
C ASP A 297 2.47 -15.94 -3.91
N SER A 298 2.11 -15.41 -2.75
CA SER A 298 2.86 -14.40 -1.99
C SER A 298 3.76 -14.98 -0.88
N VAL A 299 3.91 -16.31 -0.78
CA VAL A 299 4.75 -16.96 0.26
C VAL A 299 5.87 -17.81 -0.35
N GLY A 300 6.89 -18.07 0.47
CA GLY A 300 8.11 -18.76 0.04
C GLY A 300 9.15 -17.85 -0.61
N PRO A 301 10.16 -18.42 -1.30
CA PRO A 301 11.24 -17.67 -1.95
C PRO A 301 10.69 -16.74 -3.03
N TYR A 302 11.21 -15.50 -3.09
CA TYR A 302 10.72 -14.46 -3.99
C TYR A 302 10.83 -14.85 -5.49
N GLU A 303 11.83 -15.65 -5.86
CA GLU A 303 11.99 -16.22 -7.20
C GLU A 303 10.86 -17.18 -7.62
N ASN A 304 9.97 -17.56 -6.71
CA ASN A 304 8.76 -18.36 -6.98
C ASN A 304 7.46 -17.59 -6.65
N ARG A 305 7.53 -16.28 -6.41
CA ARG A 305 6.36 -15.40 -6.31
C ARG A 305 6.15 -14.74 -7.68
N PRO A 306 5.08 -15.07 -8.41
CA PRO A 306 4.85 -14.49 -9.74
C PRO A 306 4.48 -13.01 -9.67
N GLY A 307 3.95 -12.54 -8.55
CA GLY A 307 3.22 -11.28 -8.50
C GLY A 307 1.91 -11.35 -9.29
N HIS A 308 1.23 -10.22 -9.43
CA HIS A 308 0.09 -10.09 -10.32
C HIS A 308 -0.15 -8.63 -10.74
N TYR A 309 -0.98 -8.46 -11.76
CA TYR A 309 -1.46 -7.14 -12.15
C TYR A 309 -2.63 -6.73 -11.26
N GLY A 310 -2.41 -5.77 -10.36
CA GLY A 310 -3.44 -5.17 -9.53
C GLY A 310 -4.37 -4.30 -10.37
N ASP A 311 -5.30 -4.93 -11.09
CA ASP A 311 -6.12 -4.32 -12.14
C ASP A 311 -7.11 -3.25 -11.62
N VAL A 312 -7.46 -3.29 -10.33
CA VAL A 312 -8.21 -2.24 -9.63
C VAL A 312 -7.44 -0.92 -9.62
N TRP A 313 -6.16 -0.97 -9.24
CA TRP A 313 -5.31 0.22 -9.08
C TRP A 313 -4.39 0.48 -10.28
N ASN A 314 -4.39 -0.44 -11.26
CA ASN A 314 -3.74 -0.34 -12.56
C ASN A 314 -2.20 -0.21 -12.46
N TYR A 315 -1.58 -1.07 -11.65
CA TYR A 315 -0.12 -1.31 -11.65
C TYR A 315 0.21 -2.76 -11.25
N TRP A 316 1.47 -3.16 -11.48
CA TRP A 316 1.96 -4.49 -11.14
C TRP A 316 2.45 -4.56 -9.69
N SER A 317 1.99 -5.57 -8.95
CA SER A 317 2.50 -5.98 -7.65
C SER A 317 3.46 -7.17 -7.83
N ASP A 318 4.63 -7.13 -7.20
CA ASP A 318 5.54 -8.29 -7.15
C ASP A 318 5.21 -9.27 -6.00
N ASP A 319 4.20 -8.95 -5.19
CA ASP A 319 3.76 -9.67 -4.00
C ASP A 319 4.93 -9.95 -3.01
N GLY A 320 5.93 -9.06 -3.00
CA GLY A 320 7.05 -9.06 -2.07
C GLY A 320 6.62 -8.74 -0.63
N PHE A 321 5.67 -7.82 -0.46
CA PHE A 321 4.84 -7.74 0.74
C PHE A 321 3.66 -8.69 0.56
N GLY A 322 3.85 -9.95 0.96
CA GLY A 322 2.84 -10.99 0.91
C GLY A 322 2.14 -11.25 2.24
N TYR A 323 1.45 -12.38 2.31
CA TYR A 323 0.70 -12.82 3.49
C TYR A 323 1.59 -13.04 4.72
N TYR A 324 2.78 -13.64 4.53
CA TYR A 324 3.76 -13.80 5.60
C TYR A 324 4.24 -12.46 6.13
N GLU A 325 4.61 -11.55 5.24
CA GLU A 325 5.09 -10.22 5.61
C GLU A 325 4.02 -9.43 6.37
N GLY A 326 2.74 -9.51 5.99
CA GLY A 326 1.65 -8.85 6.73
C GLY A 326 1.39 -9.41 8.12
N LEU A 327 1.50 -10.73 8.31
CA LEU A 327 1.44 -11.35 9.64
C LEU A 327 2.63 -10.91 10.51
N GLN A 328 3.83 -10.86 9.92
CA GLN A 328 5.04 -10.39 10.60
C GLN A 328 4.95 -8.90 10.99
N LEU A 329 4.38 -8.05 10.12
CA LEU A 329 4.17 -6.63 10.39
C LEU A 329 3.19 -6.41 11.54
N ALA A 330 2.10 -7.17 11.59
CA ALA A 330 1.15 -7.09 12.70
C ALA A 330 1.83 -7.42 14.04
N GLU A 331 2.56 -8.54 14.09
CA GLU A 331 3.36 -8.91 15.28
C GLU A 331 4.42 -7.85 15.62
N ASP A 332 5.07 -7.29 14.60
CA ASP A 332 6.09 -6.27 14.78
C ASP A 332 5.56 -4.96 15.36
N LEU A 333 4.33 -4.60 15.03
CA LEU A 333 3.62 -3.44 15.58
C LEU A 333 2.97 -3.74 16.95
N GLY A 334 2.94 -5.00 17.38
CA GLY A 334 2.20 -5.44 18.58
C GLY A 334 0.68 -5.52 18.36
N ALA A 335 0.23 -5.51 17.10
CA ALA A 335 -1.15 -5.45 16.66
C ALA A 335 -1.72 -6.85 16.38
N ALA A 336 -3.04 -7.02 16.52
CA ALA A 336 -3.73 -8.22 16.06
C ALA A 336 -3.87 -8.23 14.52
N PRO A 337 -3.43 -9.29 13.81
CA PRO A 337 -3.72 -9.42 12.39
C PRO A 337 -5.20 -9.72 12.15
N ILE A 338 -5.82 -8.99 11.23
CA ILE A 338 -7.12 -9.29 10.64
C ILE A 338 -6.86 -9.65 9.18
N TRP A 339 -6.95 -10.95 8.86
CA TRP A 339 -6.72 -11.41 7.50
C TRP A 339 -7.98 -11.28 6.65
N VAL A 340 -7.92 -10.49 5.58
CA VAL A 340 -8.94 -10.42 4.53
C VAL A 340 -8.58 -11.40 3.43
N PHE A 341 -9.54 -12.21 2.97
CA PHE A 341 -9.33 -13.17 1.90
C PHE A 341 -10.43 -13.11 0.83
N ASN A 342 -10.11 -13.56 -0.39
CA ASN A 342 -11.05 -13.62 -1.50
C ASN A 342 -12.11 -14.72 -1.24
N ASN A 343 -13.39 -14.35 -1.19
CA ASN A 343 -14.52 -15.26 -0.93
C ASN A 343 -15.12 -15.88 -2.20
N GLY A 344 -14.37 -15.89 -3.31
CA GLY A 344 -14.85 -16.26 -4.64
C GLY A 344 -15.50 -15.12 -5.42
N ILE A 345 -15.33 -13.87 -5.01
CA ILE A 345 -15.91 -12.70 -5.67
C ILE A 345 -14.81 -11.70 -6.07
N SER A 346 -15.07 -10.97 -7.15
CA SER A 346 -14.30 -9.83 -7.66
C SER A 346 -15.26 -8.69 -7.98
N HIS A 347 -14.80 -7.59 -8.57
CA HIS A 347 -15.73 -6.52 -9.00
C HIS A 347 -16.73 -6.97 -10.09
N TRP A 348 -16.37 -7.96 -10.94
CA TRP A 348 -17.19 -8.37 -12.09
C TRP A 348 -17.66 -9.83 -12.07
N GLU A 349 -17.05 -10.69 -11.25
CA GLU A 349 -17.26 -12.14 -11.28
C GLU A 349 -17.58 -12.66 -9.87
N SER A 350 -18.48 -13.64 -9.76
CA SER A 350 -18.82 -14.31 -8.50
C SER A 350 -18.93 -15.82 -8.73
N VAL A 351 -18.13 -16.61 -8.00
CA VAL A 351 -18.15 -18.07 -8.04
C VAL A 351 -19.45 -18.57 -7.39
N PRO A 352 -20.25 -19.42 -8.08
CA PRO A 352 -21.43 -20.04 -7.49
C PRO A 352 -21.09 -20.86 -6.24
N THR A 353 -21.99 -20.88 -5.26
CA THR A 353 -21.73 -21.50 -3.95
C THR A 353 -21.45 -23.00 -4.05
N GLU A 354 -22.05 -23.71 -5.00
CA GLU A 354 -21.76 -25.12 -5.30
C GLU A 354 -20.31 -25.36 -5.80
N ALA A 355 -19.61 -24.32 -6.26
CA ALA A 355 -18.26 -24.36 -6.78
C ALA A 355 -17.21 -23.71 -5.87
N ILE A 356 -17.59 -23.17 -4.70
CA ILE A 356 -16.68 -22.40 -3.82
C ILE A 356 -15.67 -23.26 -3.04
N GLY A 357 -15.87 -24.58 -2.98
CA GLY A 357 -15.06 -25.52 -2.20
C GLY A 357 -13.53 -25.36 -2.31
N PRO A 358 -12.94 -25.14 -3.51
CA PRO A 358 -11.51 -24.90 -3.65
C PRO A 358 -11.00 -23.64 -2.94
N TRP A 359 -11.79 -22.55 -2.92
CA TRP A 359 -11.44 -21.35 -2.15
C TRP A 359 -11.54 -21.60 -0.65
N VAL A 360 -12.55 -22.36 -0.20
CA VAL A 360 -12.69 -22.74 1.22
C VAL A 360 -11.46 -23.53 1.69
N GLN A 361 -10.97 -24.48 0.89
CA GLN A 361 -9.73 -25.19 1.20
C GLN A 361 -8.50 -24.27 1.15
N ASP A 362 -8.39 -23.39 0.16
CA ASP A 362 -7.27 -22.44 0.07
C ASP A 362 -7.18 -21.51 1.29
N VAL A 363 -8.33 -21.12 1.85
CA VAL A 363 -8.40 -20.33 3.10
C VAL A 363 -8.03 -21.17 4.32
N LEU A 364 -8.51 -22.42 4.43
CA LEU A 364 -8.12 -23.31 5.53
C LEU A 364 -6.61 -23.61 5.53
N ASP A 365 -6.01 -23.77 4.35
CA ASP A 365 -4.56 -23.87 4.15
C ASP A 365 -3.84 -22.59 4.64
N GLY A 366 -4.38 -21.41 4.34
CA GLY A 366 -3.83 -20.13 4.81
C GLY A 366 -3.96 -19.90 6.32
N ILE A 367 -4.99 -20.44 6.97
CA ILE A 367 -5.08 -20.49 8.43
C ILE A 367 -4.08 -21.51 8.99
N GLU A 368 -3.88 -22.66 8.35
CA GLU A 368 -2.82 -23.61 8.76
C GLU A 368 -1.42 -22.99 8.59
N PHE A 369 -1.18 -22.18 7.55
CA PHE A 369 0.05 -21.42 7.39
C PHE A 369 0.30 -20.50 8.59
N ALA A 370 -0.72 -19.75 9.01
CA ALA A 370 -0.59 -18.82 10.13
C ALA A 370 -0.50 -19.53 11.50
N ARG A 371 -1.34 -20.56 11.73
CA ARG A 371 -1.60 -21.13 13.07
C ARG A 371 -1.10 -22.56 13.28
N GLY A 372 -0.86 -23.31 12.21
CA GLY A 372 -0.48 -24.72 12.28
C GLY A 372 0.90 -24.93 12.92
N PRO A 373 1.16 -26.11 13.51
CA PRO A 373 2.47 -26.42 14.08
C PRO A 373 3.54 -26.48 12.98
N ALA A 374 4.81 -26.24 13.33
CA ALA A 374 5.93 -26.20 12.37
C ALA A 374 6.19 -27.51 11.58
N ASN A 375 5.47 -28.60 11.89
CA ASN A 375 5.52 -29.88 11.18
C ASN A 375 4.23 -30.21 10.40
N SER A 376 3.24 -29.33 10.35
CA SER A 376 2.09 -29.44 9.44
C SER A 376 2.46 -28.97 8.02
N THR A 377 1.59 -29.21 7.05
CA THR A 377 1.86 -28.90 5.63
C THR A 377 2.23 -27.43 5.45
N TRP A 378 1.37 -26.52 5.91
CA TRP A 378 1.57 -25.08 5.75
C TRP A 378 2.35 -24.44 6.90
N GLY A 379 2.27 -24.99 8.11
CA GLY A 379 3.10 -24.55 9.23
C GLY A 379 4.60 -24.79 8.98
N ALA A 380 4.97 -25.84 8.24
CA ALA A 380 6.34 -26.08 7.80
C ALA A 380 6.84 -25.03 6.77
N VAL A 381 5.95 -24.48 5.94
CA VAL A 381 6.31 -23.39 5.02
C VAL A 381 6.62 -22.12 5.81
N ARG A 382 5.76 -21.76 6.77
CA ARG A 382 5.98 -20.63 7.70
C ARG A 382 7.29 -20.79 8.48
N ALA A 383 7.54 -21.98 9.03
CA ALA A 383 8.78 -22.29 9.74
C ALA A 383 10.03 -22.16 8.85
N LYS A 384 9.96 -22.63 7.59
CA LYS A 384 11.04 -22.49 6.60
C LYS A 384 11.30 -21.02 6.19
N MET A 385 10.29 -20.16 6.26
CA MET A 385 10.44 -18.71 6.05
C MET A 385 11.06 -17.97 7.24
N GLY A 386 11.29 -18.66 8.37
CA GLY A 386 11.99 -18.11 9.54
C GLY A 386 11.14 -18.02 10.81
N HIS A 387 9.84 -18.30 10.73
CA HIS A 387 8.90 -18.14 11.86
C HIS A 387 8.26 -19.48 12.26
N PRO A 388 8.91 -20.28 13.13
CA PRO A 388 8.38 -21.59 13.52
C PRO A 388 7.13 -21.50 14.40
N GLU A 389 6.97 -20.43 15.17
CA GLU A 389 5.83 -20.27 16.08
C GLU A 389 4.53 -19.87 15.34
N PRO A 390 3.34 -20.24 15.83
CA PRO A 390 2.06 -19.76 15.31
C PRO A 390 1.86 -18.24 15.47
N PHE A 391 1.38 -17.56 14.43
CA PHE A 391 0.91 -16.19 14.52
C PHE A 391 -0.43 -16.09 15.27
N ARG A 392 -0.69 -14.95 15.91
CA ARG A 392 -1.91 -14.67 16.70
C ARG A 392 -3.13 -14.30 15.83
N LEU A 393 -3.40 -15.09 14.80
CA LEU A 393 -4.54 -14.89 13.90
C LEU A 393 -5.85 -15.35 14.56
N HIS A 394 -6.61 -14.40 15.10
CA HIS A 394 -7.92 -14.63 15.72
C HIS A 394 -9.09 -13.94 14.99
N HIS A 395 -8.82 -13.20 13.92
CA HIS A 395 -9.83 -12.46 13.14
C HIS A 395 -9.64 -12.69 11.65
N VAL A 396 -10.73 -12.97 10.94
CA VAL A 396 -10.73 -13.04 9.46
C VAL A 396 -11.94 -12.35 8.87
N ALA A 397 -11.77 -11.72 7.71
CA ALA A 397 -12.84 -11.10 6.93
C ALA A 397 -13.09 -11.88 5.64
N ILE A 398 -14.36 -12.24 5.42
CA ILE A 398 -14.80 -13.18 4.38
C ILE A 398 -15.18 -12.41 3.11
N GLY A 399 -14.19 -11.73 2.51
CA GLY A 399 -14.35 -10.85 1.35
C GLY A 399 -14.17 -9.36 1.67
N ASN A 400 -14.57 -8.52 0.71
CA ASN A 400 -14.54 -7.06 0.81
C ASN A 400 -15.75 -6.46 0.07
N GLU A 401 -16.52 -5.57 0.70
CA GLU A 401 -17.71 -4.88 0.14
C GLU A 401 -18.77 -5.76 -0.58
N ASP A 402 -18.71 -7.09 -0.43
CA ASP A 402 -19.39 -8.05 -1.30
C ASP A 402 -20.88 -8.30 -0.98
N CYS A 403 -21.41 -7.78 0.13
CA CYS A 403 -22.68 -8.24 0.71
C CYS A 403 -23.87 -8.32 -0.27
N TRP A 404 -23.96 -7.35 -1.18
CA TRP A 404 -25.04 -7.19 -2.16
C TRP A 404 -24.82 -7.99 -3.45
N LYS A 405 -23.66 -8.61 -3.63
CA LYS A 405 -23.28 -9.32 -4.85
C LYS A 405 -23.86 -10.75 -4.89
N PRO A 406 -24.00 -11.34 -6.10
CA PRO A 406 -24.43 -12.73 -6.25
C PRO A 406 -23.57 -13.70 -5.43
N PHE A 407 -24.21 -14.74 -4.89
CA PHE A 407 -23.59 -15.84 -4.14
C PHE A 407 -22.87 -15.48 -2.82
N TYR A 408 -22.56 -14.21 -2.50
CA TYR A 408 -21.89 -13.81 -1.24
C TYR A 408 -22.48 -14.52 -0.02
N ARG A 409 -23.80 -14.42 0.13
CA ARG A 409 -24.54 -14.96 1.27
C ARG A 409 -24.40 -16.47 1.43
N GLY A 410 -24.28 -17.21 0.32
CA GLY A 410 -24.05 -18.66 0.29
C GLY A 410 -22.58 -18.99 0.54
N ASN A 411 -21.66 -18.34 -0.18
CA ASN A 411 -20.22 -18.52 -0.05
C ASN A 411 -19.77 -18.26 1.40
N TYR A 412 -20.24 -17.16 2.01
CA TYR A 412 -20.01 -16.83 3.41
C TYR A 412 -20.35 -17.99 4.34
N MET A 413 -21.47 -18.68 4.12
CA MET A 413 -21.88 -19.80 4.98
C MET A 413 -20.95 -21.01 4.84
N GLU A 414 -20.39 -21.27 3.67
CA GLU A 414 -19.44 -22.38 3.50
C GLU A 414 -18.10 -22.07 4.17
N PHE A 415 -17.57 -20.85 4.02
CA PHE A 415 -16.39 -20.41 4.80
C PHE A 415 -16.67 -20.43 6.30
N TYR A 416 -17.78 -19.83 6.76
CA TYR A 416 -18.14 -19.76 8.18
C TYR A 416 -18.22 -21.16 8.81
N LYS A 417 -18.92 -22.11 8.17
CA LYS A 417 -19.04 -23.49 8.67
C LYS A 417 -17.67 -24.18 8.75
N ALA A 418 -16.88 -24.11 7.68
CA ALA A 418 -15.60 -24.77 7.59
C ALA A 418 -14.59 -24.21 8.61
N ILE A 419 -14.49 -22.88 8.71
CA ILE A 419 -13.57 -22.22 9.62
C ILE A 419 -14.01 -22.43 11.08
N LYS A 420 -15.29 -22.27 11.44
CA LYS A 420 -15.74 -22.52 12.83
C LYS A 420 -15.64 -24.00 13.23
N LEU A 421 -15.70 -24.95 12.28
CA LEU A 421 -15.48 -26.37 12.57
C LEU A 421 -14.02 -26.67 12.92
N MET A 422 -13.07 -26.09 12.20
CA MET A 422 -11.63 -26.35 12.38
C MET A 422 -10.96 -25.43 13.40
N TYR A 423 -11.44 -24.20 13.51
CA TYR A 423 -10.86 -23.09 14.28
C TYR A 423 -11.98 -22.30 14.99
N PRO A 424 -12.69 -22.90 15.96
CA PRO A 424 -13.88 -22.31 16.60
C PRO A 424 -13.60 -20.99 17.35
N ASP A 425 -12.34 -20.71 17.67
CA ASP A 425 -11.89 -19.49 18.36
C ASP A 425 -11.65 -18.30 17.43
N ILE A 426 -11.58 -18.49 16.11
CA ILE A 426 -11.43 -17.37 15.17
C ILE A 426 -12.77 -16.64 15.03
N GLN A 427 -12.74 -15.32 15.16
CA GLN A 427 -13.89 -14.44 15.00
C GLN A 427 -14.09 -14.06 13.53
N MET A 428 -15.32 -14.20 13.05
CA MET A 428 -15.70 -14.00 11.64
C MET A 428 -16.25 -12.59 11.43
N ILE A 429 -15.68 -11.84 10.49
CA ILE A 429 -16.18 -10.54 10.02
C ILE A 429 -16.98 -10.78 8.72
N SER A 430 -18.23 -10.30 8.69
CA SER A 430 -19.04 -10.23 7.46
C SER A 430 -18.97 -8.83 6.85
N ASN A 431 -18.93 -8.71 5.52
CA ASN A 431 -19.00 -7.43 4.81
C ASN A 431 -20.42 -6.87 4.64
N CYS A 432 -21.43 -7.49 5.27
CA CYS A 432 -22.78 -6.92 5.35
C CYS A 432 -22.90 -5.94 6.50
N ASP A 433 -23.38 -4.72 6.25
CA ASP A 433 -23.63 -3.75 7.31
C ASP A 433 -24.78 -4.20 8.24
N GLY A 434 -24.46 -4.42 9.52
CA GLY A 434 -25.38 -4.77 10.59
C GLY A 434 -25.80 -3.58 11.49
N SER A 435 -25.43 -2.35 11.14
CA SER A 435 -25.57 -1.15 11.99
C SER A 435 -27.02 -0.79 12.30
N SER A 436 -27.89 -0.95 11.30
CA SER A 436 -29.29 -0.53 11.33
C SER A 436 -30.28 -1.69 11.20
N VAL A 437 -29.88 -2.79 10.55
CA VAL A 437 -30.68 -4.01 10.35
C VAL A 437 -29.85 -5.20 10.84
N PRO A 438 -30.38 -6.09 11.70
CA PRO A 438 -29.65 -7.27 12.13
C PRO A 438 -29.27 -8.18 10.96
N LEU A 439 -28.06 -8.75 10.98
CA LEU A 439 -27.64 -9.74 10.00
C LEU A 439 -28.56 -10.97 10.04
N ASP A 440 -28.82 -11.54 8.86
CA ASP A 440 -29.54 -12.80 8.69
C ASP A 440 -28.61 -14.04 8.77
N HIS A 441 -27.32 -13.84 9.09
CA HIS A 441 -26.30 -14.86 9.33
C HIS A 441 -25.65 -14.72 10.71
N PRO A 442 -25.06 -15.80 11.25
CA PRO A 442 -24.08 -15.68 12.31
C PRO A 442 -22.84 -14.94 11.81
N ALA A 443 -22.33 -14.01 12.62
CA ALA A 443 -21.01 -13.40 12.51
C ALA A 443 -20.56 -12.97 13.92
N ASP A 444 -19.27 -12.76 14.12
CA ASP A 444 -18.75 -12.14 15.35
C ASP A 444 -18.69 -10.61 15.20
N TYR A 445 -18.38 -10.15 13.98
CA TYR A 445 -18.33 -8.75 13.59
C TYR A 445 -19.03 -8.52 12.25
N TYR A 446 -19.45 -7.28 12.02
CA TYR A 446 -19.92 -6.81 10.72
C TYR A 446 -19.12 -5.59 10.28
N ASP A 447 -18.90 -5.46 8.98
CA ASP A 447 -18.11 -4.40 8.37
C ASP A 447 -18.99 -3.16 8.09
N PHE A 448 -18.39 -1.98 8.20
CA PHE A 448 -19.02 -0.69 7.95
C PHE A 448 -18.02 0.25 7.27
N HIS A 449 -18.31 0.65 6.05
CA HIS A 449 -17.47 1.54 5.25
C HIS A 449 -18.16 2.91 5.09
N VAL A 450 -17.41 4.01 5.22
CA VAL A 450 -17.93 5.36 4.94
C VAL A 450 -16.89 6.30 4.32
N TYR A 451 -17.17 6.71 3.08
CA TYR A 451 -16.42 7.72 2.35
C TYR A 451 -17.36 8.87 1.97
N THR A 452 -17.15 10.07 2.52
CA THR A 452 -18.11 11.18 2.36
C THR A 452 -17.47 12.57 2.58
N ASP A 453 -18.26 13.64 2.56
CA ASP A 453 -17.80 15.01 2.83
C ASP A 453 -17.76 15.33 4.35
N PRO A 454 -17.04 16.39 4.78
CA PRO A 454 -16.85 16.68 6.20
C PRO A 454 -18.17 16.91 6.98
N ASN A 455 -19.21 17.47 6.36
CA ASN A 455 -20.45 17.76 7.08
C ASN A 455 -21.22 16.48 7.38
N ASN A 456 -21.26 15.57 6.40
CA ASN A 456 -21.91 14.28 6.54
C ASN A 456 -21.18 13.40 7.56
N LEU A 457 -19.85 13.28 7.50
CA LEU A 457 -19.12 12.47 8.48
C LEU A 457 -19.23 13.05 9.91
N PHE A 458 -19.17 14.39 10.06
CA PHE A 458 -19.41 15.05 11.34
C PHE A 458 -20.84 14.81 11.88
N ALA A 459 -21.84 14.70 11.01
CA ALA A 459 -23.22 14.36 11.39
C ALA A 459 -23.34 12.91 11.86
N MET A 460 -22.55 12.00 11.30
CA MET A 460 -22.53 10.56 11.61
C MET A 460 -21.89 10.19 12.96
N ARG A 461 -21.47 11.16 13.79
CA ARG A 461 -21.07 10.93 15.20
C ARG A 461 -22.14 10.24 16.08
N HIS A 462 -23.38 10.13 15.59
CA HIS A 462 -24.50 9.42 16.24
C HIS A 462 -24.87 8.10 15.54
N GLN A 463 -24.10 7.66 14.54
CA GLN A 463 -24.40 6.50 13.68
C GLN A 463 -24.71 5.22 14.48
N PHE A 464 -23.94 4.98 15.54
CA PHE A 464 -24.01 3.75 16.33
C PHE A 464 -24.84 3.88 17.62
N ASP A 465 -25.42 5.05 17.90
CA ASP A 465 -26.17 5.32 19.14
C ASP A 465 -27.32 4.33 19.34
N PHE A 466 -27.96 3.89 18.25
CA PHE A 466 -29.10 2.96 18.26
C PHE A 466 -28.77 1.54 17.75
N THR A 467 -27.51 1.26 17.39
CA THR A 467 -27.07 -0.07 16.96
C THR A 467 -27.33 -1.12 18.03
N SER A 468 -27.66 -2.35 17.63
CA SER A 468 -27.93 -3.43 18.56
C SER A 468 -26.69 -3.76 19.41
N ARG A 469 -26.86 -3.82 20.74
CA ARG A 469 -25.80 -4.29 21.66
C ARG A 469 -25.79 -5.83 21.77
N SER A 470 -26.89 -6.47 21.39
CA SER A 470 -27.05 -7.93 21.27
C SER A 470 -26.91 -8.34 19.80
N GLY A 471 -25.73 -8.83 19.43
CA GLY A 471 -25.40 -9.23 18.05
C GLY A 471 -23.91 -9.12 17.76
N PRO A 472 -23.50 -9.27 16.48
CA PRO A 472 -22.14 -9.03 16.04
C PRO A 472 -21.75 -7.56 16.29
N LYS A 473 -20.45 -7.31 16.53
CA LYS A 473 -19.95 -5.95 16.80
C LYS A 473 -19.57 -5.23 15.51
N ALA A 474 -19.68 -3.91 15.51
CA ALA A 474 -19.29 -3.10 14.36
C ALA A 474 -17.76 -3.07 14.23
N PHE A 475 -17.29 -3.28 13.01
CA PHE A 475 -15.96 -2.93 12.55
C PHE A 475 -16.10 -1.83 11.50
N VAL A 476 -15.71 -0.60 11.85
CA VAL A 476 -15.62 0.52 10.90
C VAL A 476 -14.32 0.38 10.12
N SER A 477 -14.24 -0.61 9.24
CA SER A 477 -12.93 -1.02 8.69
C SER A 477 -12.37 -0.04 7.67
N GLU A 478 -13.21 0.83 7.12
CA GLU A 478 -12.83 1.93 6.24
C GLU A 478 -13.65 3.19 6.57
N TYR A 479 -12.97 4.26 6.98
CA TYR A 479 -13.57 5.60 6.97
C TYR A 479 -12.56 6.64 6.47
N ALA A 480 -13.06 7.63 5.73
CA ALA A 480 -12.34 8.88 5.46
C ALA A 480 -13.28 9.98 4.95
N VAL A 481 -12.88 11.25 5.12
CA VAL A 481 -13.43 12.34 4.33
C VAL A 481 -12.73 12.37 2.98
N THR A 482 -13.49 12.12 1.92
CA THR A 482 -12.97 11.97 0.54
C THR A 482 -13.42 13.09 -0.39
N VAL A 483 -14.03 14.17 0.13
CA VAL A 483 -14.61 15.27 -0.66
C VAL A 483 -14.25 16.64 -0.06
N ASN A 484 -13.74 17.56 -0.89
CA ASN A 484 -13.15 18.85 -0.49
C ASN A 484 -12.00 18.73 0.54
N SER A 485 -11.15 17.72 0.35
CA SER A 485 -10.17 17.20 1.30
C SER A 485 -8.73 17.28 0.76
N GLY A 486 -8.50 16.92 -0.50
CA GLY A 486 -7.24 17.12 -1.23
C GLY A 486 -6.07 16.24 -0.76
N HIS A 487 -5.21 16.78 0.11
CA HIS A 487 -4.09 16.04 0.73
C HIS A 487 -4.36 15.77 2.22
N GLY A 488 -5.63 15.87 2.63
CA GLY A 488 -6.03 16.04 4.02
C GLY A 488 -6.02 17.53 4.41
N ASN A 489 -6.99 17.92 5.24
CA ASN A 489 -7.06 19.27 5.79
C ASN A 489 -7.73 19.28 7.18
N LEU A 490 -7.66 20.41 7.87
CA LEU A 490 -8.18 20.53 9.24
C LEU A 490 -9.70 20.30 9.34
N VAL A 491 -10.49 20.61 8.31
CA VAL A 491 -11.94 20.42 8.33
C VAL A 491 -12.29 18.93 8.22
N ALA A 492 -11.59 18.19 7.35
CA ALA A 492 -11.67 16.73 7.26
C ALA A 492 -11.30 16.07 8.61
N ALA A 493 -10.13 16.40 9.16
CA ALA A 493 -9.64 15.83 10.42
C ALA A 493 -10.56 16.14 11.63
N LEU A 494 -11.22 17.30 11.65
CA LEU A 494 -12.20 17.64 12.69
C LEU A 494 -13.53 16.89 12.52
N ALA A 495 -13.95 16.60 11.30
CA ALA A 495 -15.13 15.77 11.02
C ALA A 495 -14.89 14.31 11.39
N GLU A 496 -13.72 13.77 11.01
CA GLU A 496 -13.25 12.43 11.38
C GLU A 496 -13.12 12.31 12.90
N GLY A 497 -12.49 13.27 13.57
CA GLY A 497 -12.40 13.30 15.04
C GLY A 497 -13.78 13.32 15.72
N ALA A 498 -14.76 14.03 15.18
CA ALA A 498 -16.12 14.02 15.71
C ALA A 498 -16.82 12.66 15.51
N PHE A 499 -16.61 12.00 14.37
CA PHE A 499 -17.10 10.66 14.10
C PHE A 499 -16.46 9.62 15.03
N LEU A 500 -15.14 9.70 15.26
CA LEU A 500 -14.41 8.83 16.18
C LEU A 500 -14.85 8.99 17.64
N ILE A 501 -15.19 10.20 18.09
CA ILE A 501 -15.83 10.40 19.41
C ILE A 501 -17.16 9.63 19.49
N GLY A 502 -17.93 9.59 18.40
CA GLY A 502 -19.14 8.76 18.29
C GLY A 502 -18.88 7.26 18.41
N ILE A 503 -17.76 6.80 17.87
CA ILE A 503 -17.26 5.42 17.99
C ILE A 503 -16.84 5.11 19.43
N GLU A 504 -16.05 5.97 20.08
CA GLU A 504 -15.63 5.80 21.48
C GLU A 504 -16.84 5.75 22.43
N LEU A 505 -17.82 6.64 22.25
CA LEU A 505 -19.05 6.65 23.05
C LEU A 505 -19.86 5.35 22.90
N ASN A 506 -19.75 4.68 21.75
CA ASN A 506 -20.42 3.43 21.41
C ASN A 506 -19.47 2.21 21.41
N SER A 507 -18.38 2.25 22.19
CA SER A 507 -17.38 1.17 22.27
C SER A 507 -17.89 -0.17 22.83
N ASP A 508 -19.15 -0.22 23.28
CA ASP A 508 -19.91 -1.43 23.63
C ASP A 508 -20.53 -2.14 22.41
N ALA A 509 -20.62 -1.43 21.28
CA ALA A 509 -21.19 -1.90 20.01
C ALA A 509 -20.15 -1.86 18.87
N VAL A 510 -19.28 -0.85 18.83
CA VAL A 510 -18.18 -0.68 17.87
C VAL A 510 -16.87 -1.11 18.52
N HIS A 511 -16.16 -2.05 17.92
CA HIS A 511 -14.98 -2.68 18.55
C HIS A 511 -13.66 -2.45 17.81
N MET A 512 -13.74 -2.01 16.56
CA MET A 512 -12.59 -1.78 15.67
C MET A 512 -12.93 -0.65 14.69
N ALA A 513 -11.97 0.22 14.40
CA ALA A 513 -12.07 1.29 13.42
C ALA A 513 -10.70 1.58 12.77
N SER A 514 -10.66 1.76 11.45
CA SER A 514 -9.44 2.07 10.69
C SER A 514 -9.70 3.09 9.58
N TYR A 515 -8.80 4.08 9.47
CA TYR A 515 -8.79 5.04 8.38
C TYR A 515 -8.27 4.40 7.09
N ALA A 516 -8.82 4.78 5.94
CA ALA A 516 -8.41 4.26 4.63
C ALA A 516 -8.41 5.34 3.53
N PRO A 517 -7.47 5.29 2.55
CA PRO A 517 -6.27 4.44 2.51
C PRO A 517 -5.16 4.95 3.43
N LEU A 518 -4.31 4.04 3.93
CA LEU A 518 -3.27 4.35 4.92
C LEU A 518 -2.05 5.11 4.37
N PHE A 519 -1.66 4.85 3.12
CA PHE A 519 -0.49 5.48 2.50
C PHE A 519 -0.80 5.97 1.07
N VAL A 520 0.04 6.90 0.62
CA VAL A 520 0.08 7.41 -0.75
C VAL A 520 1.52 7.72 -1.14
N ASN A 521 1.95 7.26 -2.32
CA ASN A 521 3.13 7.80 -2.98
C ASN A 521 2.72 8.99 -3.85
N ASP A 522 3.17 10.20 -3.51
CA ASP A 522 2.74 11.43 -4.19
C ASP A 522 3.12 11.52 -5.68
N ASN A 523 3.93 10.59 -6.20
CA ASN A 523 4.24 10.53 -7.63
C ASN A 523 3.16 9.79 -8.45
N ASP A 524 2.36 8.91 -7.84
CA ASP A 524 1.29 8.17 -8.51
C ASP A 524 0.15 7.82 -7.53
N ARG A 525 -0.83 8.73 -7.50
CA ARG A 525 -2.02 8.63 -6.66
C ARG A 525 -3.17 8.03 -7.47
N ARG A 526 -3.47 6.75 -7.21
CA ARG A 526 -4.54 5.97 -7.87
C ARG A 526 -5.92 6.22 -7.28
N TYR A 527 -5.98 6.54 -5.98
CA TYR A 527 -7.18 6.98 -5.30
C TYR A 527 -6.92 8.31 -4.61
N ALA A 528 -7.83 9.27 -4.79
CA ALA A 528 -7.71 10.60 -4.22
C ALA A 528 -8.84 10.88 -3.23
N LEU A 529 -8.46 11.42 -2.08
CA LEU A 529 -9.36 12.24 -1.28
C LEU A 529 -9.60 13.53 -2.10
N THR A 530 -10.75 13.64 -2.76
CA THR A 530 -11.11 14.80 -3.62
C THR A 530 -11.42 16.04 -2.79
#